data_AF-A0A564TPQ5-F1
#
_entry.id   AF-A0A564TPQ5-F1
#
_cell.length_a   1.000
_cell.length_b   1.000
_cell.length_c   1.000
_cell.angle_alpha   90.00
_cell.angle_beta   90.00
_cell.angle_gamma   90.00
#
_symmetry.space_group_name_H-M   'P 1'
#
loop_
_entity.id
_entity.type
_entity.pdbx_description
1 polymer ?
#
loop_
_entity_poly.entity_id
_entity_poly.type
_entity_poly.pdbx_seq_one_letter_code
_entity_poly.pdbx_strand_id
1 'polypeptide(L)'
;MKLPNGYGSVVKLSGKRRKPWMVRKTTGYRIDPVKEKKVNEYIIIGYAATKTEGLQMLADYNRNPYDTKAAKMTFEEVYEEWSKKKFPTVSESNIKGYKTSYKTCGILCNRVFKDLKLADLQQVIDTCGKNFPTLKKIKILFNQLYEFALKNDICNKDYSTFVEIAQYKDRNPNKHTRTKFTKEEVAKVWTMKEDKYYQIILMLLYNGTRISEFLDLKKKMCIWKNSILM
;
A
#
# COMPACT_ATOMS: atom_id res chain seq x y z
N MET A 1 -27.45 38.26 -4.33
CA MET A 1 -26.47 37.84 -5.35
C MET A 1 -26.78 36.43 -5.80
N LYS A 2 -26.95 36.21 -7.11
CA LYS A 2 -27.18 34.90 -7.72
C LYS A 2 -25.81 34.32 -8.08
N LEU A 3 -25.54 33.07 -7.71
CA LEU A 3 -24.28 32.40 -8.06
C LEU A 3 -24.26 32.06 -9.56
N PRO A 4 -23.06 31.96 -10.19
CA PRO A 4 -22.92 31.53 -11.57
C PRO A 4 -23.56 30.15 -11.81
N ASN A 5 -23.98 29.88 -13.05
CA ASN A 5 -24.53 28.57 -13.41
C ASN A 5 -23.48 27.47 -13.19
N GLY A 6 -23.89 26.37 -12.56
CA GLY A 6 -22.99 25.24 -12.25
C GLY A 6 -22.04 25.47 -11.06
N TYR A 7 -22.06 26.63 -10.41
CA TYR A 7 -21.17 26.95 -9.28
C TYR A 7 -21.51 26.15 -8.01
N GLY A 8 -22.74 25.67 -7.87
CA GLY A 8 -23.26 24.98 -6.70
C GLY A 8 -24.20 25.86 -5.86
N SER A 9 -24.65 25.33 -4.73
CA SER A 9 -25.70 25.93 -3.91
C SER A 9 -25.43 25.74 -2.41
N VAL A 10 -25.73 26.79 -1.65
CA VAL A 10 -25.74 26.76 -0.18
C VAL A 10 -27.18 26.87 0.30
N VAL A 11 -27.71 25.81 0.92
CA VAL A 11 -29.13 25.69 1.28
C VAL A 11 -29.27 25.48 2.79
N LYS A 12 -30.20 26.21 3.42
CA LYS A 12 -30.51 26.04 4.84
C LYS A 12 -31.43 24.83 5.01
N LEU A 13 -31.02 23.87 5.82
CA LEU A 13 -31.83 22.72 6.19
C LEU A 13 -32.80 23.06 7.34
N SER A 14 -33.97 22.44 7.36
CA SER A 14 -35.03 22.65 8.35
C SER A 14 -34.74 21.96 9.69
N GLY A 15 -34.97 22.64 10.82
CA GLY A 15 -34.76 22.10 12.18
C GLY A 15 -33.61 22.75 12.96
N LYS A 16 -33.46 22.41 14.25
CA LYS A 16 -32.39 22.92 15.14
C LYS A 16 -31.11 22.10 14.96
N ARG A 17 -30.23 22.53 14.04
CA ARG A 17 -28.90 21.94 13.81
C ARG A 17 -27.80 22.93 14.17
N ARG A 18 -26.68 22.43 14.71
CA ARG A 18 -25.48 23.25 14.98
C ARG A 18 -24.86 23.85 13.71
N LYS A 19 -24.93 23.14 12.58
CA LYS A 19 -24.47 23.58 11.25
C LYS A 19 -25.59 23.41 10.21
N PRO A 20 -26.54 24.37 10.11
CA PRO A 20 -27.75 24.20 9.33
C PRO A 20 -27.58 24.44 7.82
N TRP A 21 -26.45 24.97 7.36
CA TRP A 21 -26.24 25.31 5.95
C TRP A 21 -25.52 24.17 5.22
N MET A 22 -26.19 23.49 4.30
CA MET A 22 -25.62 22.46 3.45
C MET A 22 -25.00 23.08 2.20
N VAL A 23 -23.74 22.75 1.92
CA VAL A 23 -23.00 23.17 0.72
C VAL A 23 -22.98 21.99 -0.26
N ARG A 24 -23.57 22.18 -1.45
CA ARG A 24 -23.71 21.12 -2.46
C ARG A 24 -23.41 21.61 -3.87
N LYS A 25 -22.89 20.72 -4.73
CA LYS A 25 -22.72 20.96 -6.17
C LYS A 25 -23.41 19.87 -6.96
N THR A 26 -24.17 20.24 -7.98
CA THR A 26 -24.81 19.27 -8.88
C THR A 26 -23.74 18.63 -9.76
N THR A 27 -23.66 17.31 -9.76
CA THR A 27 -22.70 16.55 -10.58
C THR A 27 -23.32 15.84 -11.76
N GLY A 28 -24.62 15.58 -11.71
CA GLY A 28 -25.30 14.85 -12.77
C GLY A 28 -26.78 14.73 -12.50
N TYR A 29 -27.41 13.87 -13.30
CA TYR A 29 -28.82 13.55 -13.21
C TYR A 29 -28.97 12.04 -13.34
N ARG A 30 -29.72 11.43 -12.43
CA ARG A 30 -30.21 10.06 -12.60
C ARG A 30 -31.67 10.09 -12.98
N ILE A 31 -32.08 9.18 -13.85
CA ILE A 31 -33.50 8.97 -14.16
C ILE A 31 -34.00 7.98 -13.13
N ASP A 32 -34.97 8.39 -12.31
CA ASP A 32 -35.63 7.50 -11.38
C ASP A 32 -36.67 6.67 -12.16
N PRO A 33 -36.46 5.35 -12.35
CA PRO A 33 -37.31 4.54 -13.24
C PRO A 33 -38.75 4.42 -12.73
N VAL A 34 -39.00 4.68 -11.44
CA VAL A 34 -40.35 4.60 -10.84
C VAL A 34 -41.14 5.90 -11.05
N LYS A 35 -40.45 7.04 -11.16
CA LYS A 35 -41.08 8.37 -11.21
C LYS A 35 -40.92 9.09 -12.54
N GLU A 36 -40.21 8.49 -13.50
CA GLU A 36 -39.87 9.05 -14.82
C GLU A 36 -39.34 10.49 -14.76
N LYS A 37 -38.66 10.84 -13.67
CA LYS A 37 -38.15 12.20 -13.43
C LYS A 37 -36.64 12.19 -13.35
N LYS A 38 -36.03 13.24 -13.92
CA LYS A 38 -34.61 13.55 -13.72
C LYS A 38 -34.42 14.00 -12.27
N VAL A 39 -33.75 13.18 -11.48
CA VAL A 39 -33.33 13.49 -10.12
C VAL A 39 -31.90 13.98 -10.17
N ASN A 40 -31.68 15.21 -9.73
CA ASN A 40 -30.34 15.80 -9.65
C ASN A 40 -29.49 15.02 -8.64
N GLU A 41 -28.31 14.61 -9.06
CA GLU A 41 -27.28 14.09 -8.17
C GLU A 41 -26.38 15.21 -7.69
N TYR A 42 -26.10 15.20 -6.39
CA TYR A 42 -25.33 16.24 -5.74
C TYR A 42 -24.13 15.65 -5.00
N ILE A 43 -22.97 16.27 -5.17
CA ILE A 43 -21.87 16.13 -4.21
C ILE A 43 -22.13 17.07 -3.05
N ILE A 44 -22.14 16.52 -1.83
CA ILE A 44 -22.18 17.29 -0.59
C ILE A 44 -20.73 17.64 -0.21
N ILE A 45 -20.40 18.92 -0.30
CA ILE A 45 -19.08 19.47 0.04
C ILE A 45 -18.94 19.54 1.57
N GLY A 46 -20.01 19.96 2.27
CA GLY A 46 -20.00 20.02 3.73
C GLY A 46 -21.19 20.76 4.33
N TYR A 47 -21.09 21.05 5.62
CA TYR A 47 -22.07 21.80 6.40
C TYR A 47 -21.41 22.97 7.13
N ALA A 48 -22.08 24.12 7.15
CA ALA A 48 -21.60 25.36 7.76
C ALA A 48 -22.59 25.90 8.81
N ALA A 49 -22.06 26.67 9.77
CA ALA A 49 -22.87 27.34 10.78
C ALA A 49 -23.56 28.59 10.20
N THR A 50 -22.88 29.30 9.28
CA THR A 50 -23.41 30.49 8.61
C THR A 50 -23.46 30.35 7.10
N LYS A 51 -24.30 31.16 6.45
CA LYS A 51 -24.39 31.20 4.98
C LYS A 51 -23.07 31.66 4.35
N THR A 52 -22.40 32.61 4.98
CA THR A 52 -21.12 33.18 4.54
C THR A 52 -20.01 32.13 4.56
N GLU A 53 -19.90 31.38 5.66
CA GLU A 53 -18.97 30.25 5.77
C GLU A 53 -19.25 29.17 4.71
N GLY A 54 -20.53 28.89 4.43
CA GLY A 54 -20.91 27.96 3.37
C GLY A 54 -20.55 28.45 1.97
N LEU A 55 -20.65 29.76 1.70
CA LEU A 55 -20.24 30.35 0.41
C LEU A 55 -18.72 30.33 0.25
N GLN A 56 -17.97 30.57 1.31
CA GLN A 56 -16.51 30.49 1.31
C GLN A 56 -16.06 29.04 1.05
N MET A 57 -16.66 28.07 1.72
CA MET A 57 -16.44 26.64 1.47
C MET A 57 -16.73 26.23 0.02
N LEU A 58 -17.77 26.81 -0.60
CA LEU A 58 -18.10 26.58 -2.01
C LEU A 58 -17.08 27.24 -2.96
N ALA A 59 -16.63 28.44 -2.65
CA ALA A 59 -15.62 29.16 -3.41
C ALA A 59 -14.26 28.44 -3.36
N ASP A 60 -13.88 27.95 -2.18
CA ASP A 60 -12.66 27.16 -1.97
C ASP A 60 -12.71 25.86 -2.78
N TYR A 61 -13.86 25.17 -2.78
CA TYR A 61 -14.07 23.97 -3.60
C TYR A 61 -14.00 24.24 -5.10
N ASN A 62 -14.52 25.37 -5.58
CA ASN A 62 -14.43 25.71 -7.00
C ASN A 62 -13.04 26.23 -7.41
N ARG A 63 -12.30 26.87 -6.49
CA ARG A 63 -10.92 27.33 -6.71
C ARG A 63 -9.95 26.16 -6.75
N ASN A 64 -10.15 25.18 -5.88
CA ASN A 64 -9.38 23.95 -5.88
C ASN A 64 -10.37 22.78 -5.76
N PRO A 65 -10.82 22.20 -6.89
CA PRO A 65 -11.69 21.04 -6.90
C PRO A 65 -10.96 19.83 -6.31
N TYR A 66 -10.85 19.79 -4.99
CA TYR A 66 -10.43 18.58 -4.29
C TYR A 66 -11.48 17.54 -4.60
N ASP A 67 -11.07 16.44 -5.22
CA ASP A 67 -11.99 15.36 -5.50
C ASP A 67 -12.59 14.90 -4.16
N THR A 68 -13.87 15.21 -3.93
CA THR A 68 -14.54 14.83 -2.67
C THR A 68 -14.53 13.31 -2.47
N LYS A 69 -14.29 12.57 -3.55
CA LYS A 69 -14.01 11.14 -3.53
C LYS A 69 -12.63 10.88 -2.94
N ALA A 70 -11.56 11.47 -3.49
CA ALA A 70 -10.18 11.39 -2.94
C ALA A 70 -10.12 11.78 -1.45
N ALA A 71 -10.83 12.84 -1.05
CA ALA A 71 -10.89 13.28 0.34
C ALA A 71 -11.56 12.29 1.29
N LYS A 72 -12.38 11.37 0.77
CA LYS A 72 -13.09 10.33 1.53
C LYS A 72 -12.50 8.94 1.33
N MET A 73 -11.46 8.81 0.50
CA MET A 73 -10.90 7.51 0.19
C MET A 73 -10.42 6.80 1.46
N THR A 74 -10.86 5.57 1.64
CA THR A 74 -10.42 4.73 2.75
C THR A 74 -9.04 4.15 2.49
N PHE A 75 -8.40 3.63 3.54
CA PHE A 75 -7.12 2.93 3.38
C PHE A 75 -7.22 1.74 2.42
N GLU A 76 -8.34 1.02 2.45
CA GLU A 76 -8.63 -0.05 1.51
C GLU A 76 -8.72 0.45 0.07
N GLU A 77 -9.50 1.50 -0.19
CA GLU A 77 -9.66 2.05 -1.54
C GLU A 77 -8.33 2.56 -2.11
N VAL A 78 -7.52 3.24 -1.28
CA VAL A 78 -6.17 3.68 -1.69
C VAL A 78 -5.28 2.49 -2.02
N TYR A 79 -5.30 1.43 -1.20
CA TYR A 79 -4.54 0.21 -1.47
C TYR A 79 -5.00 -0.47 -2.75
N GLU A 80 -6.30 -0.57 -3.00
CA GLU A 80 -6.83 -1.18 -4.21
C GLU A 80 -6.41 -0.41 -5.47
N GLU A 81 -6.60 0.90 -5.50
CA GLU A 81 -6.19 1.72 -6.65
C GLU A 81 -4.70 1.69 -6.89
N TRP A 82 -3.90 1.76 -5.82
CA TRP A 82 -2.46 1.61 -5.89
C TRP A 82 -2.07 0.23 -6.43
N SER A 83 -2.70 -0.84 -5.93
CA SER A 83 -2.37 -2.22 -6.30
C SER A 83 -2.67 -2.51 -7.78
N LYS A 84 -3.76 -1.97 -8.34
CA LYS A 84 -4.11 -2.09 -9.76
C LYS A 84 -3.02 -1.52 -10.66
N LYS A 85 -2.40 -0.41 -10.25
CA LYS A 85 -1.31 0.24 -11.00
C LYS A 85 0.04 -0.44 -10.73
N LYS A 86 0.31 -0.84 -9.50
CA LYS A 86 1.62 -1.38 -9.10
C LYS A 86 1.81 -2.84 -9.53
N PHE A 87 0.84 -3.72 -9.27
CA PHE A 87 1.00 -5.17 -9.44
C PHE A 87 1.42 -5.63 -10.84
N PRO A 88 0.99 -5.01 -11.95
CA PRO A 88 1.49 -5.36 -13.28
C PRO A 88 3.01 -5.13 -13.48
N THR A 89 3.64 -4.29 -12.64
CA THR A 89 5.05 -3.90 -12.77
C THR A 89 5.99 -4.63 -11.81
N VAL A 90 5.46 -5.44 -10.88
CA VAL A 90 6.25 -6.13 -9.85
C VAL A 90 6.10 -7.64 -9.94
N SER A 91 7.14 -8.36 -9.51
CA SER A 91 7.14 -9.83 -9.46
C SER A 91 6.08 -10.39 -8.49
N GLU A 92 5.62 -11.60 -8.76
CA GLU A 92 4.63 -12.29 -7.92
C GLU A 92 5.04 -12.41 -6.45
N SER A 93 6.33 -12.65 -6.20
CA SER A 93 6.89 -12.73 -4.85
C SER A 93 6.69 -11.41 -4.08
N ASN A 94 6.91 -10.27 -4.76
CA ASN A 94 6.68 -8.95 -4.17
C ASN A 94 5.18 -8.70 -3.96
N ILE A 95 4.31 -9.07 -4.91
CA ILE A 95 2.86 -8.97 -4.76
C ILE A 95 2.38 -9.74 -3.52
N LYS A 96 2.87 -10.97 -3.32
CA LYS A 96 2.56 -11.78 -2.14
C LYS A 96 3.02 -11.10 -0.84
N GLY A 97 4.19 -10.46 -0.87
CA GLY A 97 4.70 -9.64 0.22
C GLY A 97 3.79 -8.46 0.58
N TYR A 98 3.31 -7.71 -0.42
CA TYR A 98 2.38 -6.60 -0.21
C TYR A 98 1.03 -7.06 0.32
N LYS A 99 0.45 -8.11 -0.26
CA LYS A 99 -0.83 -8.69 0.21
C LYS A 99 -0.74 -9.15 1.67
N THR A 100 0.37 -9.75 2.07
CA THR A 100 0.59 -10.19 3.46
C THR A 100 0.73 -9.00 4.41
N SER A 101 1.43 -7.95 3.97
CA SER A 101 1.58 -6.71 4.75
C SER A 101 0.23 -6.01 4.91
N TYR A 102 -0.56 -5.90 3.84
CA TYR A 102 -1.91 -5.32 3.86
C TYR A 102 -2.86 -6.05 4.83
N LYS A 103 -2.86 -7.38 4.82
CA LYS A 103 -3.65 -8.18 5.78
C LYS A 103 -3.33 -7.87 7.24
N THR A 104 -2.11 -7.44 7.53
CA THR A 104 -1.70 -7.05 8.89
C THR A 104 -2.27 -5.68 9.28
N CYS A 105 -2.58 -4.84 8.31
CA CYS A 105 -3.14 -3.50 8.50
C CYS A 105 -4.67 -3.48 8.59
N GLY A 106 -5.32 -4.60 8.94
CA GLY A 106 -6.78 -4.73 8.95
C GLY A 106 -7.52 -3.67 9.79
N ILE A 107 -6.88 -3.17 10.86
CA ILE A 107 -7.44 -2.12 11.71
C ILE A 107 -7.59 -0.76 11.00
N LEU A 108 -6.88 -0.55 9.88
CA LEU A 108 -6.88 0.69 9.12
C LEU A 108 -7.83 0.67 7.92
N CYS A 109 -8.26 -0.51 7.44
CA CYS A 109 -8.98 -0.67 6.17
C CYS A 109 -10.15 0.30 5.98
N ASN A 110 -11.00 0.44 7.00
CA ASN A 110 -12.21 1.27 6.94
C ASN A 110 -11.98 2.76 7.30
N ARG A 111 -10.76 3.15 7.65
CA ARG A 111 -10.46 4.53 8.03
C ARG A 111 -10.15 5.37 6.79
N VAL A 112 -10.57 6.63 6.82
CA VAL A 112 -10.25 7.62 5.78
C VAL A 112 -8.73 7.85 5.78
N PHE A 113 -8.09 7.69 4.63
CA PHE A 113 -6.63 7.72 4.50
C PHE A 113 -6.04 9.06 4.93
N LYS A 114 -6.72 10.17 4.59
CA LYS A 114 -6.31 11.53 4.94
C LYS A 114 -6.25 11.78 6.45
N ASP A 115 -7.09 11.10 7.21
CA ASP A 115 -7.20 11.28 8.66
C ASP A 115 -6.20 10.41 9.45
N LEU A 116 -5.50 9.50 8.77
CA LEU A 116 -4.49 8.65 9.40
C LEU A 116 -3.33 9.47 9.95
N LYS A 117 -2.99 9.21 11.21
CA LYS A 117 -1.86 9.82 11.90
C LYS A 117 -0.76 8.80 12.16
N LEU A 118 0.40 9.30 12.56
CA LEU A 118 1.52 8.47 13.00
C LEU A 118 1.11 7.43 14.06
N ALA A 119 0.29 7.83 15.04
CA ALA A 119 -0.19 6.93 16.09
C ALA A 119 -0.93 5.71 15.54
N ASP A 120 -1.74 5.89 14.48
CA ASP A 120 -2.49 4.80 13.87
C ASP A 120 -1.55 3.82 13.13
N LEU A 121 -0.55 4.36 12.42
CA LEU A 121 0.47 3.55 11.74
C LEU A 121 1.34 2.78 12.73
N GLN A 122 1.75 3.45 13.81
CA GLN A 122 2.57 2.86 14.86
C GLN A 122 1.80 1.78 15.63
N GLN A 123 0.51 1.98 15.86
CA GLN A 123 -0.36 0.97 16.47
C GLN A 123 -0.34 -0.35 15.68
N VAL A 124 -0.38 -0.30 14.34
CA VAL A 124 -0.26 -1.52 13.51
C VAL A 124 1.07 -2.23 13.79
N ILE A 125 2.18 -1.49 13.82
CA ILE A 125 3.51 -2.04 14.06
C ILE A 125 3.59 -2.68 15.45
N ASP A 126 3.09 -1.99 16.47
CA ASP A 126 3.22 -2.42 17.86
C ASP A 126 2.33 -3.62 18.19
N THR A 127 1.14 -3.71 17.58
CA THR A 127 0.16 -4.78 17.83
C THR A 127 0.37 -6.03 16.98
N CYS A 128 1.05 -5.94 15.82
CA CYS A 128 1.09 -7.06 14.89
C CYS A 128 1.90 -8.28 15.37
N GLY A 129 2.78 -8.10 16.37
CA GLY A 129 3.61 -9.16 16.95
C GLY A 129 4.56 -9.84 15.95
N LYS A 130 4.87 -9.19 14.82
CA LYS A 130 5.73 -9.76 13.77
C LYS A 130 7.19 -9.44 13.99
N ASN A 131 8.06 -10.26 13.41
CA ASN A 131 9.50 -10.05 13.46
C ASN A 131 9.95 -8.85 12.63
N PHE A 132 11.13 -8.31 12.96
CA PHE A 132 11.69 -7.11 12.33
C PHE A 132 11.68 -7.11 10.78
N PRO A 133 12.06 -8.19 10.07
CA PRO A 133 11.97 -8.22 8.61
C PRO A 133 10.55 -8.02 8.07
N THR A 134 9.53 -8.51 8.78
CA THR A 134 8.13 -8.33 8.39
C THR A 134 7.67 -6.90 8.68
N LEU A 135 8.05 -6.33 9.83
CA LEU A 135 7.79 -4.92 10.15
C LEU A 135 8.38 -3.99 9.09
N LYS A 136 9.59 -4.29 8.60
CA LYS A 136 10.21 -3.54 7.51
C LYS A 136 9.37 -3.58 6.23
N LYS A 137 8.77 -4.73 5.89
CA LYS A 137 7.87 -4.86 4.72
C LYS A 137 6.58 -4.05 4.90
N ILE A 138 6.01 -4.03 6.11
CA ILE A 138 4.84 -3.21 6.43
C ILE A 138 5.18 -1.72 6.29
N LYS A 139 6.32 -1.26 6.83
CA LYS A 139 6.79 0.12 6.65
C LYS A 139 6.98 0.48 5.17
N ILE A 140 7.56 -0.43 4.37
CA ILE A 140 7.70 -0.21 2.91
C ILE A 140 6.33 -0.07 2.24
N LEU A 141 5.33 -0.87 2.63
CA LEU A 141 3.97 -0.74 2.11
C LEU A 141 3.39 0.65 2.46
N PHE A 142 3.52 1.11 3.70
CA PHE A 142 3.06 2.45 4.08
C PHE A 142 3.71 3.54 3.23
N ASN A 143 5.03 3.50 3.05
CA ASN A 143 5.73 4.48 2.20
C ASN A 143 5.18 4.48 0.77
N GLN A 144 4.93 3.31 0.18
CA GLN A 144 4.38 3.22 -1.18
C GLN A 144 2.95 3.77 -1.28
N LEU A 145 2.11 3.53 -0.27
CA LEU A 145 0.74 4.05 -0.24
C LEU A 145 0.71 5.57 -0.02
N TYR A 146 1.55 6.10 0.86
CA TYR A 146 1.65 7.56 1.07
C TYR A 146 2.24 8.27 -0.15
N GLU A 147 3.26 7.69 -0.82
CA GLU A 147 3.78 8.23 -2.07
C GLU A 147 2.68 8.31 -3.15
N PHE A 148 1.85 7.27 -3.25
CA PHE A 148 0.70 7.27 -4.15
C PHE A 148 -0.34 8.29 -3.74
N ALA A 149 -0.69 8.37 -2.46
CA ALA A 149 -1.69 9.29 -1.94
C ALA A 149 -1.28 10.76 -2.15
N LEU A 150 -0.01 11.10 -1.95
CA LEU A 150 0.52 12.44 -2.22
C LEU A 150 0.45 12.79 -3.71
N LYS A 151 0.81 11.85 -4.59
CA LYS A 151 0.78 12.07 -6.06
C LYS A 151 -0.63 12.27 -6.63
N ASN A 152 -1.66 11.80 -5.93
CA ASN A 152 -3.06 11.92 -6.35
C ASN A 152 -3.84 12.91 -5.46
N ASP A 153 -3.16 13.78 -4.71
CA ASP A 153 -3.76 14.79 -3.82
C ASP A 153 -4.77 14.23 -2.79
N ILE A 154 -4.62 12.96 -2.40
CA ILE A 154 -5.46 12.27 -1.40
C ILE A 154 -5.08 12.72 0.00
N CYS A 155 -3.78 12.89 0.27
CA CYS A 155 -3.26 13.39 1.54
C CYS A 155 -2.24 14.53 1.30
N ASN A 156 -2.00 15.31 2.35
CA ASN A 156 -1.10 16.47 2.29
C ASN A 156 0.22 16.23 3.04
N LYS A 157 0.30 15.16 3.83
CA LYS A 157 1.42 14.87 4.73
C LYS A 157 1.75 13.38 4.68
N ASP A 158 3.04 13.09 4.66
CA ASP A 158 3.54 11.73 4.78
C ASP A 158 3.91 11.43 6.23
N TYR A 159 3.15 10.54 6.87
CA TYR A 159 3.46 10.05 8.22
C TYR A 159 4.28 8.75 8.21
N SER A 160 4.42 8.08 7.07
CA SER A 160 5.05 6.76 6.96
C SER A 160 6.56 6.79 7.27
N THR A 161 7.21 7.91 6.96
CA THR A 161 8.64 8.14 7.22
C THR A 161 8.97 8.07 8.70
N PHE A 162 8.09 8.61 9.55
CA PHE A 162 8.23 8.70 11.00
C PHE A 162 7.90 7.41 11.75
N VAL A 163 7.41 6.36 11.08
CA VAL A 163 7.11 5.08 11.72
C VAL A 163 8.40 4.42 12.25
N GLU A 164 8.45 4.13 13.54
CA GLU A 164 9.63 3.57 14.20
C GLU A 164 9.53 2.05 14.32
N ILE A 165 10.52 1.38 13.72
CA ILE A 165 10.66 -0.09 13.80
C ILE A 165 11.95 -0.52 14.50
N ALA A 166 12.87 0.43 14.77
CA ALA A 166 14.21 0.14 15.28
C ALA A 166 14.20 -0.58 16.64
N GLN A 167 13.23 -0.25 17.51
CA GLN A 167 13.04 -0.88 18.81
C GLN A 167 12.76 -2.41 18.75
N TYR A 168 12.39 -2.93 17.58
CA TYR A 168 12.11 -4.34 17.36
C TYR A 168 13.28 -5.12 16.76
N LYS A 169 14.42 -4.47 16.49
CA LYS A 169 15.56 -5.05 15.76
C LYS A 169 16.14 -6.29 16.43
N ASP A 170 16.20 -6.29 17.76
CA ASP A 170 16.80 -7.38 18.55
C ASP A 170 15.77 -8.38 19.08
N ARG A 171 14.47 -8.16 18.83
CA ARG A 171 13.38 -9.04 19.28
C ARG A 171 13.12 -10.22 18.34
N ASN A 172 14.11 -10.68 17.59
CA ASN A 172 13.94 -11.85 16.71
C ASN A 172 14.41 -13.13 17.42
N PRO A 173 13.51 -13.92 18.03
CA PRO A 173 13.89 -15.18 18.69
C PRO A 173 14.48 -16.19 17.70
N ASN A 174 14.11 -16.12 16.42
CA ASN A 174 14.57 -17.03 15.36
C ASN A 174 15.71 -16.43 14.52
N LYS A 175 16.59 -15.62 15.14
CA LYS A 175 17.73 -15.04 14.44
C LYS A 175 18.73 -16.13 14.09
N HIS A 176 18.67 -16.63 12.87
CA HIS A 176 19.69 -17.53 12.34
C HIS A 176 20.95 -16.75 11.97
N THR A 177 22.05 -17.09 12.65
CA THR A 177 23.39 -16.70 12.22
C THR A 177 23.79 -17.62 11.06
N ARG A 178 23.95 -17.05 9.85
CA ARG A 178 24.47 -17.79 8.70
C ARG A 178 25.99 -17.78 8.77
N THR A 179 26.57 -18.90 9.20
CA THR A 179 28.01 -19.13 9.11
C THR A 179 28.36 -19.77 7.77
N LYS A 180 29.59 -19.56 7.30
CA LYS A 180 30.11 -20.23 6.11
C LYS A 180 30.53 -21.64 6.48
N PHE A 181 30.44 -22.56 5.53
CA PHE A 181 31.02 -23.89 5.69
C PHE A 181 32.54 -23.78 5.86
N THR A 182 33.06 -24.54 6.81
CA THR A 182 34.50 -24.72 7.04
C THR A 182 35.10 -25.64 5.97
N LYS A 183 36.42 -25.58 5.79
CA LYS A 183 37.12 -26.45 4.83
C LYS A 183 36.94 -27.95 5.16
N GLU A 184 36.87 -28.28 6.44
CA GLU A 184 36.65 -29.65 6.94
C GLU A 184 35.25 -30.16 6.60
N GLU A 185 34.22 -29.33 6.77
CA GLU A 185 32.84 -29.67 6.37
C GLU A 185 32.74 -29.88 4.86
N VAL A 186 33.38 -29.05 4.06
CA VAL A 186 33.43 -29.22 2.59
C VAL A 186 34.17 -30.52 2.22
N ALA A 187 35.29 -30.83 2.88
CA ALA A 187 36.03 -32.07 2.66
C ALA A 187 35.16 -33.30 2.98
N LYS A 188 34.36 -33.24 4.06
CA LYS A 188 33.39 -34.29 4.40
C LYS A 188 32.33 -34.48 3.32
N VAL A 189 31.79 -33.39 2.76
CA VAL A 189 30.83 -33.47 1.64
C VAL A 189 31.49 -34.13 0.41
N TRP A 190 32.77 -33.84 0.14
CA TRP A 190 33.53 -34.46 -0.95
C TRP A 190 33.64 -35.99 -0.82
N THR A 191 33.70 -36.54 0.40
CA THR A 191 33.74 -38.01 0.59
C THR A 191 32.48 -38.72 0.07
N MET A 192 31.36 -37.99 -0.08
CA MET A 192 30.05 -38.51 -0.51
C MET A 192 29.72 -38.11 -1.96
N LYS A 193 30.72 -37.74 -2.77
CA LYS A 193 30.55 -37.25 -4.16
C LYS A 193 29.79 -38.18 -5.11
N GLU A 194 29.74 -39.47 -4.81
CA GLU A 194 29.04 -40.44 -5.66
C GLU A 194 27.52 -40.35 -5.50
N ASP A 195 27.03 -39.76 -4.40
CA ASP A 195 25.61 -39.53 -4.17
C ASP A 195 25.15 -38.24 -4.89
N LYS A 196 24.12 -38.40 -5.71
CA LYS A 196 23.49 -37.35 -6.52
C LYS A 196 23.08 -36.11 -5.72
N TYR A 197 22.65 -36.26 -4.47
CA TYR A 197 22.24 -35.11 -3.64
C TYR A 197 23.46 -34.29 -3.20
N TYR A 198 24.56 -34.96 -2.84
CA TYR A 198 25.79 -34.29 -2.45
C TYR A 198 26.52 -33.67 -3.65
N GLN A 199 26.38 -34.23 -4.86
CA GLN A 199 26.84 -33.58 -6.10
C GLN A 199 26.19 -32.21 -6.30
N ILE A 200 24.88 -32.08 -6.06
CA ILE A 200 24.18 -30.79 -6.16
C ILE A 200 24.72 -29.80 -5.13
N ILE A 201 24.98 -30.25 -3.90
CA ILE A 201 25.55 -29.40 -2.84
C ILE A 201 26.96 -28.93 -3.24
N LEU A 202 27.81 -29.81 -3.76
CA LEU A 202 29.14 -29.47 -4.26
C LEU A 202 29.05 -28.44 -5.39
N MET A 203 28.18 -28.66 -6.38
CA MET A 203 27.98 -27.71 -7.47
C MET A 203 27.55 -26.32 -6.96
N LEU A 204 26.72 -26.23 -5.92
CA LEU A 204 26.31 -24.95 -5.32
C LEU A 204 27.45 -24.28 -4.54
N LEU A 205 28.26 -25.06 -3.81
CA LEU A 205 29.41 -24.56 -3.06
C LEU A 205 30.47 -23.95 -3.99
N TYR A 206 30.74 -24.59 -5.14
CA TYR A 206 31.80 -24.18 -6.05
C TYR A 206 31.36 -23.13 -7.08
N ASN A 207 30.12 -23.19 -7.58
CA ASN A 207 29.63 -22.20 -8.55
C ASN A 207 29.07 -20.94 -7.89
N GLY A 208 28.68 -21.00 -6.61
CA GLY A 208 28.13 -19.87 -5.87
C GLY A 208 26.79 -19.34 -6.44
N THR A 209 26.12 -20.09 -7.30
CA THR A 209 24.83 -19.72 -7.91
C THR A 209 23.70 -19.84 -6.89
N ARG A 210 22.63 -19.05 -7.07
CA ARG A 210 21.43 -19.24 -6.24
C ARG A 210 20.75 -20.55 -6.62
N ILE A 211 20.11 -21.21 -5.65
CA ILE A 211 19.40 -22.47 -5.90
C ILE A 211 18.39 -22.38 -7.06
N SER A 212 17.65 -21.27 -7.18
CA SER A 212 16.71 -21.08 -8.29
C SER A 212 17.42 -20.96 -9.63
N GLU A 213 18.54 -20.22 -9.68
CA GLU A 213 19.36 -20.07 -10.89
C GLU A 213 19.96 -21.44 -11.30
N PHE A 214 20.36 -22.25 -10.32
CA PHE A 214 20.86 -23.60 -10.57
C PHE A 214 19.77 -24.54 -11.11
N LEU A 215 18.55 -24.48 -10.57
CA LEU A 215 17.43 -25.29 -11.07
C LEU A 215 16.96 -24.89 -12.47
N ASP A 216 17.13 -23.62 -12.83
CA ASP A 216 16.79 -23.09 -14.16
C ASP A 216 17.88 -23.34 -15.22
N LEU A 217 19.02 -23.94 -14.85
CA LEU A 217 20.10 -24.25 -15.78
C LEU A 217 19.64 -25.22 -16.87
N LYS A 218 19.76 -24.77 -18.12
CA LYS A 218 19.48 -25.60 -19.31
C LYS A 218 20.78 -26.13 -19.87
N LYS A 219 20.78 -27.37 -20.38
CA LYS A 219 21.95 -28.01 -21.00
C LYS A 219 22.65 -27.13 -22.06
N LYS A 220 21.88 -26.37 -22.83
CA LYS A 220 22.39 -25.43 -23.86
C LYS A 220 23.17 -24.22 -23.33
N MET A 221 23.03 -23.91 -22.04
CA MET A 221 23.75 -22.81 -21.37
C MET A 221 25.10 -23.28 -20.83
N CYS A 222 25.32 -24.60 -20.76
CA CYS A 222 26.58 -25.20 -20.36
C CYS A 222 27.44 -25.43 -21.61
N ILE A 223 28.49 -24.62 -21.77
CA ILE A 223 29.49 -24.84 -22.81
C ILE A 223 30.52 -25.82 -22.26
N TRP A 224 30.50 -27.05 -22.77
CA TRP A 224 31.51 -28.06 -22.45
C TRP A 224 32.79 -27.75 -23.24
N LYS A 225 33.61 -26.83 -22.73
CA LYS A 225 34.99 -26.66 -23.20
C LYS A 225 35.89 -27.56 -22.35
N ASN A 226 36.14 -28.74 -22.89
CA ASN A 226 36.91 -29.83 -22.28
C ASN A 226 36.18 -30.48 -21.09
N SER A 227 36.12 -31.82 -21.08
CA SER A 227 35.52 -32.63 -20.03
C SER A 227 36.16 -32.33 -18.67
N ILE A 228 35.63 -31.35 -17.94
CA ILE A 228 35.96 -31.09 -16.54
C ILE A 228 34.63 -30.82 -15.83
N LEU A 229 33.98 -31.90 -15.39
CA LEU A 229 33.40 -31.89 -14.06
C LEU A 229 34.57 -32.25 -13.12
N MET A 230 35.04 -31.27 -12.37
CA MET A 230 35.66 -31.53 -11.07
C MET A 230 34.58 -31.29 -10.03
#